data_AF-A0A969YB82-F1
#
_entry.id   AF-A0A969YB82-F1
#
_cell.length_a   1.000
_cell.length_b   1.000
_cell.length_c   1.000
_cell.angle_alpha   90.00
_cell.angle_beta   90.00
_cell.angle_gamma   90.00
#
_symmetry.space_group_name_H-M   'P 1'
#
loop_
_entity.id
_entity.type
_entity.pdbx_description
1 polymer ?
#
loop_
_entity_poly.entity_id
_entity_poly.type
_entity_poly.pdbx_seq_one_letter_code
_entity_poly.pdbx_strand_id
1 'polypeptide(L)'
;MTIEELLDRFQKAAVARGLRPKSISRIVPVGDPVREVLESSRGTGPVIESNPKLVHQQLCSWLRGKGVKDSKPIHYLRKCYGSLAVADHGIFIASKLLGHADIGLTVRTYAGQVDKLPAVRF
;
A
#
# COMPACT_ATOMS: atom_id res chain seq x y z
N MET A 1 -13.44 6.95 12.31
CA MET A 1 -13.70 6.45 10.94
C MET A 1 -12.73 5.33 10.68
N THR A 2 -13.21 4.10 10.59
CA THR A 2 -12.38 2.91 10.34
C THR A 2 -12.01 2.80 8.86
N ILE A 3 -10.99 1.99 8.52
CA ILE A 3 -10.60 1.73 7.13
C ILE A 3 -11.75 1.08 6.35
N GLU A 4 -12.55 0.25 7.02
CA GLU A 4 -13.73 -0.40 6.44
C GLU A 4 -14.81 0.62 6.09
N GLU A 5 -15.14 1.53 7.02
CA GLU A 5 -16.09 2.63 6.79
C GLU A 5 -15.62 3.57 5.68
N LEU A 6 -14.32 3.81 5.59
CA LEU A 6 -13.72 4.65 4.56
C LEU A 6 -13.88 4.01 3.17
N LEU A 7 -13.52 2.73 3.05
CA LEU A 7 -13.62 1.99 1.79
C LEU A 7 -15.08 1.85 1.32
N ASP A 8 -16.01 1.58 2.24
CA ASP A 8 -17.45 1.49 1.92
C ASP A 8 -18.04 2.83 1.44
N ARG A 9 -17.76 3.93 2.16
CA ARG A 9 -18.24 5.27 1.77
C ARG A 9 -17.72 5.68 0.40
N PHE A 10 -16.48 5.34 0.07
CA PHE A 10 -15.92 5.67 -1.24
C PHE A 10 -16.44 4.79 -2.36
N GLN A 11 -16.62 3.48 -2.11
CA GLN A 11 -17.19 2.60 -3.12
C GLN A 11 -18.61 3.03 -3.49
N LYS A 12 -19.41 3.44 -2.50
CA LYS A 12 -20.73 4.05 -2.71
C LYS A 12 -20.66 5.36 -3.50
N ALA A 13 -19.70 6.25 -3.18
CA ALA A 13 -19.53 7.52 -3.88
C ALA A 13 -19.06 7.38 -5.34
N ALA A 14 -18.20 6.40 -5.65
CA ALA A 14 -17.71 6.14 -7.00
C ALA A 14 -18.81 5.56 -7.90
N VAL A 15 -19.63 4.64 -7.36
CA VAL A 15 -20.80 4.06 -8.06
C VAL A 15 -21.86 5.13 -8.33
N ALA A 16 -22.17 5.98 -7.34
CA ALA A 16 -23.14 7.06 -7.49
C ALA A 16 -22.78 8.09 -8.59
N ARG A 17 -21.50 8.17 -9.00
CA ARG A 17 -21.01 9.08 -10.05
C ARG A 17 -20.97 8.47 -11.45
N GLY A 18 -21.44 7.23 -11.64
CA GLY A 18 -21.51 6.60 -12.97
C GLY A 18 -20.16 6.32 -13.63
N LEU A 19 -19.06 6.39 -12.86
CA LEU A 19 -17.71 6.14 -13.34
C LEU A 19 -17.53 4.64 -13.57
N ARG A 20 -17.39 4.20 -14.84
CA ARG A 20 -16.91 2.85 -15.15
C ARG A 20 -15.39 2.81 -14.95
N PRO A 21 -14.84 1.99 -14.05
CA PRO A 21 -13.42 2.00 -13.74
C PRO A 21 -12.62 1.41 -14.89
N LYS A 22 -12.19 2.25 -15.83
CA LYS A 22 -11.10 1.95 -16.76
C LYS A 22 -9.82 2.49 -16.11
N SER A 23 -8.90 1.59 -15.79
CA SER A 23 -7.67 1.79 -15.00
C SER A 23 -7.86 1.94 -13.47
N ILE A 24 -7.77 0.81 -12.77
CA ILE A 24 -7.11 0.46 -11.47
C ILE A 24 -6.70 1.59 -10.49
N SER A 25 -7.40 2.71 -10.44
CA SER A 25 -7.22 3.69 -9.37
C SER A 25 -7.74 3.08 -8.08
N ARG A 26 -6.94 3.16 -7.02
CA ARG A 26 -7.31 2.67 -5.69
C ARG A 26 -6.99 3.74 -4.66
N ILE A 27 -7.81 3.77 -3.62
CA ILE A 27 -7.61 4.64 -2.47
C ILE A 27 -6.82 3.84 -1.45
N VAL A 28 -5.69 4.39 -1.03
CA VAL A 28 -4.86 3.82 0.03
C VAL A 28 -4.91 4.80 1.20
N PRO A 29 -5.43 4.39 2.37
CA PRO A 29 -5.34 5.21 3.57
C PRO A 29 -3.87 5.50 3.88
N VAL A 30 -3.55 6.77 4.15
CA VAL A 30 -2.20 7.18 4.56
C VAL A 30 -2.18 7.31 6.08
N GLY A 31 -1.23 6.60 6.71
CA GLY A 31 -0.94 6.77 8.13
C GLY A 31 -0.29 8.12 8.41
N ASP A 32 -0.26 8.51 9.68
CA ASP A 32 0.21 9.83 10.11
C ASP A 32 1.63 10.17 9.63
N PRO A 33 2.62 9.26 9.65
CA PRO A 33 3.96 9.58 9.15
C PRO A 33 3.98 9.97 7.66
N VAL A 34 3.15 9.31 6.85
CA VAL A 34 3.06 9.63 5.42
C VAL A 34 2.30 10.95 5.24
N ARG A 35 1.22 11.15 6.00
CA ARG A 35 0.44 12.38 5.97
C ARG A 35 1.30 13.59 6.32
N GLU A 36 2.09 13.54 7.38
CA GLU A 36 2.98 14.62 7.82
C GLU A 36 3.98 15.00 6.72
N VAL A 37 4.62 14.01 6.09
CA VAL A 37 5.55 14.25 4.97
C VAL A 37 4.82 14.91 3.79
N LEU A 38 3.63 14.42 3.43
CA LEU A 38 2.84 14.99 2.34
C LEU A 38 2.41 16.44 2.62
N GLU A 39 1.96 16.73 3.85
CA GLU A 39 1.54 18.07 4.23
C GLU A 39 2.72 19.04 4.33
N SER A 40 3.88 18.60 4.83
CA SER A 40 5.10 19.41 4.86
C SER A 40 5.61 19.80 3.47
N SER A 41 5.28 18.99 2.46
CA SER A 41 5.67 19.20 1.05
C SER A 41 4.55 19.86 0.23
N ARG A 42 3.49 20.35 0.87
CA ARG A 42 2.35 20.95 0.17
C ARG A 42 2.78 22.26 -0.50
N GLY A 43 2.46 22.39 -1.79
CA GLY A 43 2.73 23.60 -2.56
C GLY A 43 4.17 23.72 -3.10
N THR A 44 5.07 22.80 -2.76
CA THR A 44 6.47 22.81 -3.21
C THR A 44 6.72 21.96 -4.47
N GLY A 45 5.67 21.38 -5.04
CA GLY A 45 5.74 20.45 -6.17
C GLY A 45 5.57 18.98 -5.76
N PRO A 46 5.96 18.03 -6.63
CA PRO A 46 5.86 16.60 -6.33
C PRO A 46 6.76 16.19 -5.15
N VAL A 47 6.20 15.45 -4.19
CA VAL A 47 6.95 14.91 -3.04
C VAL A 47 7.97 13.85 -3.46
N ILE A 48 7.66 13.13 -4.54
CA ILE A 48 8.51 12.10 -5.13
C ILE A 48 9.03 12.62 -6.46
N GLU A 49 10.33 12.45 -6.69
CA GLU A 49 10.98 12.77 -7.96
C GLU A 49 10.21 12.15 -9.14
N SER A 50 9.99 12.96 -10.17
CA SER A 50 9.25 12.62 -11.37
C SER A 50 9.87 11.48 -12.19
N ASN A 51 11.20 11.31 -12.11
CA ASN A 51 11.91 10.24 -12.80
C ASN A 51 11.83 8.89 -12.05
N PRO A 52 11.01 7.92 -12.52
CA PRO A 52 10.78 6.67 -11.80
C PRO A 52 12.03 5.79 -11.71
N LYS A 53 12.93 5.87 -12.69
CA LYS A 53 14.19 5.10 -12.68
C LYS A 53 15.12 5.61 -11.59
N LEU A 54 15.21 6.93 -11.45
CA LEU A 54 16.04 7.57 -10.43
C LEU A 54 15.51 7.24 -9.02
N VAL A 55 14.20 7.42 -8.80
CA VAL A 55 13.54 7.05 -7.53
C VAL A 55 13.78 5.57 -7.21
N HIS A 56 13.59 4.69 -8.18
CA HIS A 56 13.80 3.25 -7.99
C HIS A 56 15.23 2.94 -7.55
N GLN A 57 16.23 3.53 -8.21
CA GLN A 57 17.65 3.31 -7.90
C GLN A 57 18.04 3.86 -6.52
N GLN A 58 17.64 5.11 -6.23
CA GLN A 58 17.91 5.75 -4.95
C GLN A 58 17.27 4.99 -3.78
N LEU A 59 16.00 4.60 -3.92
CA LEU A 59 15.29 3.84 -2.90
C LEU A 59 15.90 2.44 -2.70
N CYS A 60 16.25 1.73 -3.79
CA CYS A 60 16.94 0.44 -3.67
C CYS A 60 18.29 0.57 -2.95
N SER A 61 19.07 1.60 -3.27
CA SER A 61 20.36 1.86 -2.62
C SER A 61 20.18 2.12 -1.13
N TRP A 62 19.24 3.02 -0.78
CA TRP A 62 18.92 3.34 0.61
C TRP A 62 18.46 2.10 1.39
N LEU A 63 17.54 1.30 0.85
CA LEU A 63 17.05 0.07 1.49
C LEU A 63 18.16 -0.93 1.76
N ARG A 64 19.07 -1.12 0.80
CA ARG A 64 20.25 -1.98 0.99
C ARG A 64 21.17 -1.44 2.09
N GLY A 65 21.38 -0.12 2.14
CA GLY A 65 22.09 0.54 3.23
C GLY A 65 21.42 0.36 4.61
N LYS A 66 20.09 0.14 4.64
CA LYS A 66 19.34 -0.24 5.85
C LYS A 66 19.34 -1.75 6.13
N GLY A 67 20.07 -2.56 5.36
CA GLY A 67 20.20 -3.99 5.58
C GLY A 67 19.16 -4.87 4.87
N VAL A 68 18.34 -4.32 3.96
CA VAL A 68 17.41 -5.12 3.15
C VAL A 68 18.19 -5.93 2.12
N LYS A 69 18.14 -7.28 2.25
CA LYS A 69 18.87 -8.23 1.40
C LYS A 69 18.05 -8.84 0.26
N ASP A 70 16.75 -8.52 0.17
CA ASP A 70 15.87 -9.04 -0.88
C ASP A 70 16.37 -8.62 -2.27
N SER A 71 16.28 -9.51 -3.27
CA SER A 71 16.69 -9.24 -4.64
C SER A 71 15.83 -8.15 -5.30
N LYS A 72 14.63 -7.91 -4.79
CA LYS A 72 13.70 -6.84 -5.19
C LYS A 72 13.31 -6.00 -3.96
N PRO A 73 14.18 -5.09 -3.47
CA PRO A 73 13.96 -4.35 -2.21
C PRO A 73 12.64 -3.57 -2.14
N ILE A 74 12.20 -2.96 -3.24
CA ILE A 74 10.93 -2.21 -3.27
C ILE A 74 9.73 -3.18 -3.22
N HIS A 75 9.84 -4.32 -3.90
CA HIS A 75 8.81 -5.36 -3.82
C HIS A 75 8.76 -5.99 -2.42
N TYR A 76 9.90 -6.08 -1.72
CA TYR A 76 9.95 -6.47 -0.32
C TYR A 76 9.11 -5.54 0.58
N LEU A 77 9.24 -4.22 0.45
CA LEU A 77 8.38 -3.27 1.18
C LEU A 77 6.89 -3.51 0.91
N ARG A 78 6.53 -3.80 -0.33
CA ARG A 78 5.15 -4.12 -0.70
C ARG A 78 4.65 -5.41 -0.06
N LYS A 79 5.51 -6.44 0.07
CA LYS A 79 5.20 -7.68 0.81
C LYS A 79 5.00 -7.40 2.29
N CYS A 80 5.85 -6.58 2.90
CA CYS A 80 5.69 -6.18 4.31
C CYS A 80 4.35 -5.47 4.53
N TYR A 81 4.03 -4.47 3.70
CA TYR A 81 2.74 -3.78 3.75
C TYR A 81 1.56 -4.74 3.59
N GLY A 82 1.61 -5.63 2.59
CA GLY A 82 0.56 -6.62 2.39
C GLY A 82 0.38 -7.56 3.58
N SER A 83 1.48 -7.98 4.19
CA SER A 83 1.46 -8.87 5.36
C SER A 83 0.81 -8.20 6.57
N LEU A 84 1.16 -6.94 6.83
CA LEU A 84 0.54 -6.14 7.90
C LEU A 84 -0.95 -5.93 7.63
N ALA A 85 -1.32 -5.56 6.39
CA ALA A 85 -2.73 -5.38 6.03
C ALA A 85 -3.57 -6.66 6.19
N VAL A 86 -2.99 -7.84 5.93
CA VAL A 86 -3.67 -9.13 6.18
C VAL A 86 -3.85 -9.37 7.67
N ALA A 87 -2.81 -9.10 8.48
CA ALA A 87 -2.87 -9.29 9.93
C ALA A 87 -3.93 -8.38 10.58
N ASP A 88 -4.02 -7.12 10.13
CA ASP A 88 -4.88 -6.11 10.75
C ASP A 88 -6.33 -6.12 10.22
N HIS A 89 -6.53 -6.46 8.94
CA HIS A 89 -7.83 -6.27 8.25
C HIS A 89 -8.28 -7.48 7.43
N GLY A 90 -7.52 -8.58 7.44
CA GLY A 90 -7.82 -9.77 6.69
C GLY A 90 -7.52 -9.69 5.19
N ILE A 91 -7.63 -10.85 4.53
CA ILE A 91 -7.14 -11.08 3.17
C ILE A 91 -7.85 -10.24 2.09
N PHE A 92 -9.15 -9.98 2.28
CA PHE A 92 -9.95 -9.23 1.31
C PHE A 92 -9.55 -7.75 1.25
N ILE A 93 -9.45 -7.09 2.40
CA ILE A 93 -9.05 -5.68 2.49
C ILE A 93 -7.60 -5.52 2.01
N ALA A 94 -6.69 -6.40 2.43
CA ALA A 94 -5.32 -6.41 1.94
C ALA A 94 -5.24 -6.51 0.41
N SER A 95 -6.06 -7.38 -0.22
CA SER A 95 -6.11 -7.52 -1.67
C SER A 95 -6.55 -6.24 -2.38
N LYS A 96 -7.51 -5.49 -1.80
CA LYS A 96 -7.96 -4.19 -2.33
C LYS A 96 -6.88 -3.12 -2.18
N LEU A 97 -6.22 -3.05 -1.03
CA LEU A 97 -5.12 -2.11 -0.77
C LEU A 97 -3.91 -2.36 -1.69
N LEU A 98 -3.60 -3.63 -1.97
CA LEU A 98 -2.56 -4.02 -2.92
C LEU A 98 -2.99 -3.84 -4.39
N GLY A 99 -4.29 -3.68 -4.67
CA GLY A 99 -4.80 -3.55 -6.03
C GLY A 99 -4.64 -4.82 -6.87
N HIS A 100 -4.72 -6.00 -6.24
CA HIS A 100 -4.71 -7.27 -6.97
C HIS A 100 -6.08 -7.50 -7.63
N ALA A 101 -6.06 -7.80 -8.93
CA ALA A 101 -7.26 -8.13 -9.70
C ALA A 101 -7.86 -9.49 -9.29
N ASP A 102 -7.00 -10.43 -8.90
CA ASP A 102 -7.35 -11.74 -8.37
C ASP A 102 -6.95 -11.85 -6.91
N ILE A 103 -7.92 -12.11 -6.03
CA ILE A 103 -7.68 -12.35 -4.60
C ILE A 103 -6.85 -13.62 -4.37
N GLY A 104 -6.94 -14.60 -5.28
CA GLY A 104 -6.13 -15.81 -5.25
C GLY A 104 -4.63 -15.51 -5.25
N LEU A 105 -4.18 -14.42 -5.88
CA LEU A 105 -2.79 -13.97 -5.81
C LEU A 105 -2.40 -13.54 -4.38
N THR A 106 -3.28 -12.79 -3.71
CA THR A 106 -3.10 -12.37 -2.31
C THR A 106 -3.10 -13.58 -1.38
N VAL A 107 -4.06 -14.50 -1.54
CA VAL A 107 -4.13 -15.76 -0.80
C VAL A 107 -2.84 -16.57 -0.99
N ARG A 108 -2.39 -16.83 -2.23
CA ARG A 108 -1.15 -17.59 -2.47
C ARG A 108 0.09 -16.94 -1.85
N THR A 109 0.11 -15.61 -1.76
CA THR A 109 1.27 -14.87 -1.25
C THR A 109 1.31 -14.83 0.28
N TYR A 110 0.16 -14.79 0.96
CA TYR A 110 0.07 -14.53 2.41
C TYR A 110 -0.68 -15.59 3.23
N ALA A 111 -1.39 -16.53 2.60
CA ALA A 111 -2.02 -17.64 3.30
C ALA A 111 -0.94 -18.51 3.96
N GLY A 112 -1.05 -18.69 5.28
CA GLY A 112 -0.06 -19.41 6.10
C GLY A 112 1.04 -18.56 6.72
N GLN A 113 1.05 -17.23 6.51
CA GLN A 113 1.98 -16.31 7.20
C GLN A 113 1.36 -15.54 8.38
N VAL A 114 0.04 -15.67 8.56
CA VAL A 114 -0.74 -14.94 9.58
C VAL A 114 -0.34 -15.29 11.02
N ASP A 115 0.25 -16.48 11.24
CA ASP A 115 0.66 -16.92 12.58
C ASP A 115 2.07 -16.43 13.00
N LYS A 116 2.81 -15.72 12.12
CA LYS A 116 4.25 -15.44 12.33
C LYS A 116 4.64 -13.97 12.45
N LEU A 117 3.68 -13.04 12.48
CA LEU A 117 4.00 -11.61 12.52
C LEU A 117 3.67 -11.03 13.90
N PRO A 118 4.60 -10.29 14.53
CA PRO A 118 4.30 -9.59 15.78
C PRO A 118 3.20 -8.56 15.51
N ALA A 119 2.25 -8.45 16.44
CA ALA A 119 1.21 -7.43 16.40
C ALA A 119 1.86 -6.04 16.40
N VAL A 120 1.77 -5.32 15.30
CA VAL A 120 2.18 -3.92 15.21
C VAL A 120 0.92 -3.08 15.26
N ARG A 121 0.77 -2.25 16.30
CA ARG A 121 -0.31 -1.26 16.38
C ARG A 121 0.15 0.03 15.71
N PHE A 122 -0.66 0.53 14.78
CA PHE A 122 -0.56 1.89 14.24
C PHE A 122 -1.28 2.88 15.14
#